data_AF-Q94406-F1
#
_entry.id   AF-Q94406-F1
#
_cell.length_a   1.000
_cell.length_b   1.000
_cell.length_c   1.000
_cell.angle_alpha   90.00
_cell.angle_beta   90.00
_cell.angle_gamma   90.00
#
_symmetry.space_group_name_H-M   'P 1'
#
loop_
_entity.id
_entity.type
_entity.pdbx_description
1 polymer ?
#
loop_
_entity_poly.entity_id
_entity_poly.type
_entity_poly.pdbx_seq_one_letter_code
_entity_poly.pdbx_strand_id
1 'polypeptide(L)'
;MKLTAAILCSIAFATTFAADVSEGHTVVAQCKCSDLDECADAIATKTNNCKKKAECTNFLKEIGDATKIMACLDADHEQMMKVEACAKKKLNGELGCTNSATPVNLTIPLIPVIEIPSLEESGAVAVGEQASGQAEPPLQLRQYLMCIDECTHDDMEVIPGRKKRSPATCAFKLKCALAPPSDSTQSAYTECQKELGYDPVKGAADSCKCLKSAGVNMTCPN
;
A
#
# COMPACT_ATOMS: atom_id res chain seq x y z
N MET A 1 45.78 -60.08 17.09
CA MET A 1 44.32 -60.09 16.85
C MET A 1 43.97 -58.87 16.03
N LYS A 2 43.37 -59.07 14.85
CA LYS A 2 42.95 -58.01 13.93
C LYS A 2 41.67 -57.37 14.47
N LEU A 3 41.65 -56.06 14.69
CA LEU A 3 40.42 -55.29 14.90
C LEU A 3 40.48 -54.02 14.03
N THR A 4 40.30 -54.21 12.73
CA THR A 4 40.04 -53.13 11.78
C THR A 4 38.60 -52.68 11.97
N ALA A 5 38.40 -51.66 12.81
CA ALA A 5 37.12 -51.00 12.97
C ALA A 5 36.82 -50.20 11.68
N ALA A 6 35.92 -50.74 10.86
CA ALA A 6 35.40 -50.08 9.68
C ALA A 6 34.61 -48.83 10.12
N ILE A 7 35.19 -47.67 9.87
CA ILE A 7 34.54 -46.36 10.04
C ILE A 7 33.48 -46.26 8.93
N LEU A 8 32.28 -46.74 9.24
CA LEU A 8 31.07 -46.51 8.46
C LEU A 8 30.74 -45.02 8.56
N CYS A 9 31.28 -44.27 7.60
CA CYS A 9 31.00 -42.86 7.38
C CYS A 9 29.55 -42.76 6.86
N SER A 10 28.59 -42.72 7.77
CA SER A 10 27.18 -42.47 7.47
C SER A 10 27.04 -41.04 6.94
N ILE A 11 27.08 -40.91 5.62
CA ILE A 11 26.75 -39.67 4.91
C ILE A 11 25.25 -39.46 5.16
N ALA A 12 24.92 -38.67 6.19
CA ALA A 12 23.59 -38.15 6.39
C ALA A 12 23.30 -37.19 5.24
N PHE A 13 22.70 -37.71 4.17
CA PHE A 13 22.06 -36.89 3.16
C PHE A 13 20.92 -36.14 3.85
N ALA A 14 21.20 -34.92 4.29
CA ALA A 14 20.19 -33.96 4.65
C ALA A 14 19.45 -33.60 3.36
N THR A 15 18.45 -34.39 2.99
CA THR A 15 17.45 -33.99 2.02
C THR A 15 16.71 -32.81 2.65
N THR A 16 17.11 -31.60 2.28
CA THR A 16 16.34 -30.39 2.57
C THR A 16 15.02 -30.54 1.84
N PHE A 17 14.01 -31.07 2.53
CA PHE A 17 12.63 -30.99 2.11
C PHE A 17 12.31 -29.49 2.02
N ALA A 18 12.30 -28.95 0.80
CA ALA A 18 11.68 -27.66 0.55
C ALA A 18 10.23 -27.83 1.02
N ALA A 19 9.82 -27.06 2.04
CA ALA A 19 8.48 -27.14 2.56
C ALA A 19 7.49 -26.91 1.41
N ASP A 20 6.60 -27.89 1.18
CA ASP A 20 5.55 -27.78 0.16
C ASP A 20 4.73 -26.52 0.43
N VAL A 21 4.72 -25.61 -0.54
CA VAL A 21 3.93 -24.38 -0.47
C VAL A 21 2.48 -24.78 -0.70
N SER A 22 1.61 -24.49 0.27
CA SER A 22 0.18 -24.77 0.16
C SER A 22 -0.43 -24.14 -1.10
N GLU A 23 -1.34 -24.86 -1.75
CA GLU A 23 -2.05 -24.36 -2.93
C GLU A 23 -2.68 -22.98 -2.65
N GLY A 24 -2.62 -22.08 -3.64
CA GLY A 24 -3.04 -20.70 -3.48
C GLY A 24 -2.05 -19.79 -2.72
N HIS A 25 -0.83 -20.25 -2.45
CA HIS A 25 0.24 -19.43 -1.87
C HIS A 25 1.48 -19.41 -2.77
N THR A 26 2.31 -18.38 -2.62
CA THR A 26 3.61 -18.29 -3.26
C THR A 26 4.65 -17.81 -2.25
N VAL A 27 5.91 -18.14 -2.50
CA VAL A 27 7.03 -17.75 -1.66
C VAL A 27 7.85 -16.71 -2.40
N VAL A 28 8.01 -15.54 -1.77
CA VAL A 28 8.80 -14.43 -2.32
C VAL A 28 9.69 -13.86 -1.23
N ALA A 29 10.82 -13.27 -1.60
CA ALA A 29 11.70 -12.62 -0.64
C ALA A 29 11.00 -11.42 0.02
N GLN A 30 11.30 -11.18 1.30
CA GLN A 30 10.90 -9.95 1.98
C GLN A 30 11.59 -8.75 1.31
N CYS A 31 10.86 -7.65 1.18
CA CYS A 31 11.41 -6.42 0.64
C CYS A 31 12.50 -5.84 1.55
N LYS A 32 13.58 -5.34 0.95
CA LYS A 32 14.57 -4.52 1.66
C LYS A 32 14.02 -3.12 1.88
N CYS A 33 14.28 -2.55 3.06
CA CYS A 33 13.82 -1.20 3.37
C CYS A 33 14.44 -0.14 2.44
N SER A 34 15.73 -0.30 2.08
CA SER A 34 16.41 0.59 1.14
C SER A 34 15.71 0.68 -0.22
N ASP A 35 15.34 -0.48 -0.77
CA ASP A 35 14.77 -0.58 -2.11
C ASP A 35 13.34 -0.03 -2.13
N LEU A 36 12.61 -0.23 -1.03
CA LEU A 36 11.29 0.37 -0.83
C LEU A 36 11.36 1.89 -0.71
N ASP A 37 12.34 2.41 0.02
CA ASP A 37 12.51 3.85 0.21
C ASP A 37 12.83 4.53 -1.13
N GLU A 38 13.78 3.99 -1.89
CA GLU A 38 14.10 4.50 -3.24
C GLU A 38 12.88 4.44 -4.17
N CYS A 39 12.12 3.34 -4.11
CA CYS A 39 10.90 3.21 -4.88
C CYS A 39 9.82 4.21 -4.42
N ALA A 40 9.63 4.40 -3.13
CA ALA A 40 8.65 5.32 -2.57
C ALA A 40 8.97 6.76 -2.96
N ASP A 41 10.25 7.15 -2.94
CA ASP A 41 10.72 8.47 -3.41
C ASP A 41 10.46 8.67 -4.91
N ALA A 42 10.69 7.63 -5.72
CA ALA A 42 10.38 7.67 -7.15
C ALA A 42 8.87 7.80 -7.41
N ILE A 43 8.03 7.06 -6.66
CA ILE A 43 6.55 7.16 -6.75
C ILE A 43 6.08 8.53 -6.28
N ALA A 44 6.61 9.07 -5.18
CA ALA A 44 6.25 10.39 -4.68
C ALA A 44 6.58 11.49 -5.70
N THR A 45 7.74 11.39 -6.34
CA THR A 45 8.15 12.32 -7.41
C THR A 45 7.19 12.25 -8.61
N LYS A 46 6.82 11.04 -9.06
CA LYS A 46 5.84 10.88 -10.14
C LYS A 46 4.46 11.40 -9.74
N THR A 47 3.99 11.07 -8.55
CA THR A 47 2.72 11.53 -7.98
C THR A 47 2.63 13.06 -8.01
N ASN A 48 3.69 13.76 -7.59
CA ASN A 48 3.75 15.22 -7.60
C ASN A 48 3.66 15.82 -9.02
N ASN A 49 4.17 15.13 -10.03
CA ASN A 49 4.00 15.53 -11.42
C ASN A 49 2.58 15.24 -11.91
N CYS A 50 2.02 14.07 -11.58
CA CYS A 50 0.67 13.64 -11.95
C CYS A 50 -0.42 14.56 -11.40
N LYS A 51 -0.32 14.97 -10.12
CA LYS A 51 -1.23 15.92 -9.46
C LYS A 51 -1.40 17.23 -10.24
N LYS A 52 -0.37 17.66 -11.00
CA LYS A 52 -0.37 18.93 -11.73
C LYS A 52 -0.83 18.81 -13.18
N LYS A 53 -1.06 17.59 -13.68
CA LYS A 53 -1.49 17.41 -15.07
C LYS A 53 -2.90 17.96 -15.27
N ALA A 54 -3.10 18.62 -16.41
CA ALA A 54 -4.39 19.20 -16.78
C ALA A 54 -5.51 18.14 -16.82
N GLU A 55 -5.21 16.95 -17.32
CA GLU A 55 -6.16 15.83 -17.40
C GLU A 55 -6.78 15.47 -16.04
N CYS A 56 -5.97 15.37 -14.98
CA CYS A 56 -6.48 15.09 -13.66
C CYS A 56 -7.12 16.33 -13.02
N THR A 57 -6.44 17.48 -13.07
CA THR A 57 -6.92 18.72 -12.40
C THR A 57 -8.25 19.24 -12.96
N ASN A 58 -8.63 18.88 -14.19
CA ASN A 58 -9.92 19.24 -14.76
C ASN A 58 -11.10 18.66 -13.97
N PHE A 59 -10.99 17.44 -13.42
CA PHE A 59 -12.05 16.88 -12.56
C PHE A 59 -12.31 17.74 -11.33
N LEU A 60 -11.26 18.33 -10.74
CA LEU A 60 -11.40 19.16 -9.55
C LEU A 60 -12.12 20.49 -9.81
N LYS A 61 -11.96 21.05 -11.03
CA LYS A 61 -12.60 22.32 -11.40
C LYS A 61 -14.13 22.22 -11.47
N GLU A 62 -14.67 21.01 -11.64
CA GLU A 62 -16.12 20.77 -11.64
C GLU A 62 -16.74 20.85 -10.24
N ILE A 63 -15.93 20.65 -9.19
CA ILE A 63 -16.41 20.56 -7.81
C ILE A 63 -15.93 21.68 -6.91
N GLY A 64 -14.99 22.52 -7.35
CA GLY A 64 -14.52 23.65 -6.57
C GLY A 64 -13.21 24.25 -7.04
N ASP A 65 -12.54 24.94 -6.13
CA ASP A 65 -11.21 25.51 -6.34
C ASP A 65 -10.16 24.39 -6.33
N ALA A 66 -9.74 23.97 -7.52
CA ALA A 66 -8.77 22.88 -7.69
C ALA A 66 -7.48 23.10 -6.88
N THR A 67 -6.98 24.34 -6.78
CA THR A 67 -5.75 24.64 -6.05
C THR A 67 -5.93 24.40 -4.56
N LYS A 68 -7.06 24.86 -3.99
CA LYS A 68 -7.39 24.63 -2.58
C LYS A 68 -7.68 23.16 -2.29
N ILE A 69 -8.38 22.46 -3.19
CA ILE A 69 -8.65 21.02 -3.03
C ILE A 69 -7.32 20.25 -2.96
N MET A 70 -6.40 20.51 -3.89
CA MET A 70 -5.06 19.90 -3.86
C MET A 70 -4.33 20.22 -2.55
N ALA A 71 -4.35 21.48 -2.10
CA ALA A 71 -3.72 21.87 -0.84
C ALA A 71 -4.33 21.13 0.38
N CYS A 72 -5.65 20.89 0.40
CA CYS A 72 -6.29 20.10 1.45
C CYS A 72 -5.80 18.63 1.42
N LEU A 73 -5.75 18.02 0.25
CA LEU A 73 -5.29 16.64 0.08
C LEU A 73 -3.80 16.49 0.43
N ASP A 74 -2.97 17.47 0.04
CA ASP A 74 -1.55 17.48 0.36
C ASP A 74 -1.30 17.64 1.86
N ALA A 75 -2.07 18.50 2.54
CA ALA A 75 -1.97 18.68 3.99
C ALA A 75 -2.35 17.40 4.75
N ASP A 76 -3.42 16.71 4.33
CA ASP A 76 -3.84 15.42 4.91
C ASP A 76 -2.75 14.35 4.72
N HIS A 77 -2.23 14.24 3.49
CA HIS A 77 -1.14 13.33 3.16
C HIS A 77 0.13 13.63 3.98
N GLU A 78 0.50 14.90 4.14
CA GLU A 78 1.69 15.30 4.91
C GLU A 78 1.58 14.89 6.39
N GLN A 79 0.38 14.99 6.99
CA GLN A 79 0.17 14.53 8.37
C GLN A 79 0.34 13.02 8.48
N MET A 80 -0.21 12.26 7.54
CA MET A 80 -0.05 10.80 7.52
C MET A 80 1.42 10.39 7.33
N MET A 81 2.15 11.08 6.45
CA MET A 81 3.59 10.85 6.25
C MET A 81 4.41 11.13 7.52
N LYS A 82 4.02 12.13 8.34
CA LYS A 82 4.68 12.39 9.64
C LYS A 82 4.46 11.24 10.63
N VAL A 83 3.23 10.72 10.69
CA VAL A 83 2.90 9.57 11.55
C VAL A 83 3.68 8.33 11.10
N GLU A 84 3.73 8.06 9.79
CA GLU A 84 4.49 6.94 9.23
C GLU A 84 5.99 7.09 9.48
N ALA A 85 6.57 8.27 9.25
CA ALA A 85 7.98 8.53 9.52
C ALA A 85 8.33 8.33 11.01
N CYS A 86 7.43 8.75 11.91
CA CYS A 86 7.58 8.49 13.34
C CYS A 86 7.55 6.98 13.65
N ALA A 87 6.57 6.25 13.11
CA ALA A 87 6.43 4.81 13.34
C ALA A 87 7.66 4.05 12.81
N LYS A 88 8.11 4.42 11.61
CA LYS A 88 9.33 3.90 10.99
C LYS A 88 10.56 4.14 11.87
N LYS A 89 10.71 5.34 12.47
CA LYS A 89 11.81 5.62 13.41
C LYS A 89 11.77 4.73 14.66
N LYS A 90 10.58 4.49 15.24
CA LYS A 90 10.43 3.62 16.42
C LYS A 90 10.74 2.15 16.12
N LEU A 91 10.54 1.72 14.88
CA LEU A 91 10.80 0.36 14.41
C LEU A 91 12.16 0.21 13.73
N ASN A 92 13.12 1.13 13.99
CA ASN A 92 14.46 1.12 13.38
C ASN A 92 14.45 1.03 11.84
N GLY A 93 13.44 1.60 11.20
CA GLY A 93 13.26 1.56 9.75
C GLY A 93 12.44 0.37 9.24
N GLU A 94 12.25 -0.68 10.03
CA GLU A 94 11.69 -1.96 9.60
C GLU A 94 10.15 -2.00 9.68
N LEU A 95 9.51 -1.20 8.83
CA LEU A 95 8.05 -1.21 8.71
C LEU A 95 7.59 -2.30 7.73
N GLY A 96 7.64 -3.56 8.17
CA GLY A 96 7.31 -4.73 7.33
C GLY A 96 8.39 -5.10 6.31
N CYS A 97 9.39 -4.26 6.11
CA CYS A 97 10.60 -4.54 5.34
C CYS A 97 11.72 -5.05 6.25
N THR A 98 12.87 -5.41 5.68
CA THR A 98 14.06 -5.79 6.44
C THR A 98 15.28 -4.97 6.04
N ASN A 99 16.14 -4.68 7.02
CA ASN A 99 17.48 -4.13 6.80
C ASN A 99 18.54 -5.22 6.59
N SER A 100 18.15 -6.50 6.65
CA SER A 100 19.04 -7.63 6.44
C SER A 100 19.63 -7.64 5.03
N ALA A 101 20.93 -7.93 4.92
CA ALA A 101 21.58 -8.17 3.63
C ALA A 101 20.98 -9.38 2.90
N THR A 102 20.46 -10.36 3.66
CA THR A 102 19.80 -11.57 3.19
C THR A 102 18.35 -11.59 3.68
N PRO A 103 17.40 -11.05 2.90
CA PRO A 103 15.99 -11.07 3.26
C PRO A 103 15.47 -12.49 3.40
N VAL A 104 14.59 -12.71 4.37
CA VAL A 104 13.91 -14.00 4.54
C VAL A 104 12.84 -14.16 3.47
N ASN A 105 12.49 -15.41 3.17
CA ASN A 105 11.36 -15.71 2.31
C ASN A 105 10.04 -15.65 3.09
N LEU A 106 9.04 -15.01 2.51
CA LEU A 106 7.68 -14.91 3.04
C LEU A 106 6.73 -15.73 2.17
N THR A 107 5.87 -16.51 2.82
CA THR A 107 4.76 -17.19 2.16
C THR A 107 3.55 -16.27 2.15
N ILE A 108 3.10 -15.87 0.97
CA ILE A 108 1.98 -14.96 0.78
C ILE A 108 0.86 -15.65 -0.01
N PRO A 109 -0.41 -15.32 0.26
CA PRO A 109 -1.52 -15.81 -0.56
C PRO A 109 -1.43 -15.22 -1.98
N LEU A 110 -1.65 -16.07 -2.97
CA LEU A 110 -1.89 -15.64 -4.35
C LEU A 110 -3.25 -14.94 -4.38
N ILE A 111 -3.24 -13.63 -4.65
CA ILE A 111 -4.47 -12.89 -4.96
C ILE A 111 -5.22 -13.66 -6.07
N PRO A 112 -6.43 -14.17 -5.82
CA PRO A 112 -7.19 -14.90 -6.83
C PRO A 112 -7.44 -13.97 -8.02
N VAL A 113 -7.24 -14.50 -9.22
CA VAL A 113 -7.59 -13.81 -10.46
C VAL A 113 -9.11 -13.76 -10.52
N ILE A 114 -9.70 -12.72 -9.93
CA ILE A 114 -11.10 -12.42 -10.19
C ILE A 114 -11.14 -11.88 -11.61
N GLU A 115 -11.63 -12.69 -12.55
CA GLU A 115 -12.09 -12.19 -13.83
C GLU A 115 -13.29 -11.29 -13.58
N ILE A 116 -13.02 -9.99 -13.39
CA ILE A 116 -14.07 -8.99 -13.41
C ILE A 116 -14.65 -9.03 -14.84
N PRO A 117 -15.93 -9.41 -15.04
CA PRO A 117 -16.57 -9.31 -16.34
C PRO A 117 -16.50 -7.84 -16.77
N SER A 118 -16.30 -7.61 -18.07
CA SER A 118 -16.28 -6.26 -18.65
C SER A 118 -17.46 -5.46 -18.11
N LEU A 119 -17.19 -4.23 -17.67
CA LEU A 119 -18.14 -3.34 -16.99
C LEU A 119 -19.37 -2.98 -17.84
N GLU A 120 -19.47 -3.48 -19.07
CA GLU A 120 -20.61 -3.27 -19.96
C GLU A 120 -21.78 -4.24 -19.69
N GLU A 121 -21.60 -5.35 -18.97
CA GLU A 121 -22.67 -6.35 -18.79
C GLU A 121 -23.14 -6.58 -17.35
N SER A 122 -22.43 -6.07 -16.35
CA SER A 122 -22.78 -6.30 -14.94
C SER A 122 -23.57 -5.13 -14.37
N GLY A 123 -24.86 -5.07 -14.71
CA GLY A 123 -25.82 -4.23 -14.01
C GLY A 123 -25.77 -4.48 -12.50
N ALA A 124 -25.38 -3.43 -11.78
CA ALA A 124 -25.63 -3.19 -10.35
C ALA A 124 -25.77 -4.44 -9.46
N VAL A 125 -24.64 -5.03 -9.08
CA VAL A 125 -24.62 -5.94 -7.91
C VAL A 125 -24.61 -5.04 -6.67
N ALA A 126 -25.76 -4.93 -6.01
CA ALA A 126 -25.93 -4.23 -4.74
C ALA A 126 -25.10 -4.95 -3.66
N VAL A 127 -23.86 -4.49 -3.46
CA VAL A 127 -23.03 -4.91 -2.34
C VAL A 127 -23.60 -4.27 -1.08
N GLY A 128 -24.35 -5.08 -0.33
CA GLY A 128 -24.57 -5.00 1.10
C GLY A 128 -24.69 -3.61 1.72
N GLU A 129 -25.93 -3.22 2.01
CA GLU A 129 -26.31 -2.23 3.03
C GLU A 129 -25.57 -2.48 4.35
N GLN A 130 -24.37 -1.92 4.50
CA GLN A 130 -23.71 -1.66 5.78
C GLN A 130 -22.50 -0.72 5.59
N ALA A 131 -22.65 0.34 4.79
CA ALA A 131 -21.76 1.49 4.83
C ALA A 131 -22.44 2.58 5.65
N SER A 132 -22.22 2.51 6.95
CA SER A 132 -22.51 3.53 7.95
C SER A 132 -22.17 4.93 7.45
N GLY A 133 -23.17 5.73 7.06
CA GLY A 133 -23.25 7.21 7.10
C GLY A 133 -22.05 8.08 6.71
N GLN A 134 -20.96 7.53 6.19
CA GLN A 134 -19.76 8.24 5.82
C GLN A 134 -20.04 8.85 4.46
N ALA A 135 -20.14 10.18 4.44
CA ALA A 135 -20.37 10.95 3.24
C ALA A 135 -19.36 10.52 2.19
N GLU A 136 -19.86 9.83 1.18
CA GLU A 136 -19.06 9.32 0.09
C GLU A 136 -18.47 10.52 -0.67
N PRO A 137 -17.15 10.55 -0.95
CA PRO A 137 -16.55 11.68 -1.63
C PRO A 137 -17.17 11.83 -3.03
N PRO A 138 -17.34 13.07 -3.55
CA PRO A 138 -17.90 13.29 -4.87
C PRO A 138 -17.19 12.49 -5.96
N LEU A 139 -17.94 12.07 -6.98
CA LEU A 139 -17.42 11.22 -8.07
C LEU A 139 -16.17 11.81 -8.73
N GLN A 140 -16.15 13.13 -8.96
CA GLN A 140 -15.03 13.83 -9.57
C GLN A 140 -13.77 13.80 -8.72
N LEU A 141 -13.91 13.87 -7.38
CA LEU A 141 -12.75 13.75 -6.49
C LEU A 141 -12.14 12.35 -6.60
N ARG A 142 -12.98 11.31 -6.73
CA ARG A 142 -12.52 9.94 -6.97
C ARG A 142 -11.84 9.80 -8.33
N GLN A 143 -12.42 10.39 -9.38
CA GLN A 143 -11.82 10.39 -10.71
C GLN A 143 -10.46 11.08 -10.72
N TYR A 144 -10.30 12.19 -9.99
CA TYR A 144 -9.01 12.83 -9.79
C TYR A 144 -7.99 11.91 -9.13
N LEU A 145 -8.36 11.24 -8.03
CA LEU A 145 -7.48 10.33 -7.32
C LEU A 145 -7.10 9.10 -8.17
N MET A 146 -8.05 8.53 -8.91
CA MET A 146 -7.78 7.44 -9.86
C MET A 146 -6.87 7.89 -11.01
N CYS A 147 -7.05 9.10 -11.53
CA CYS A 147 -6.20 9.67 -12.58
C CYS A 147 -4.75 9.83 -12.12
N ILE A 148 -4.53 10.28 -10.89
CA ILE A 148 -3.18 10.36 -10.31
C ILE A 148 -2.58 8.96 -10.18
N ASP A 149 -3.36 8.00 -9.68
CA ASP A 149 -2.90 6.63 -9.49
C ASP A 149 -2.48 5.99 -10.82
N GLU A 150 -3.32 6.08 -11.86
CA GLU A 150 -3.01 5.60 -13.20
C GLU A 150 -1.76 6.28 -13.76
N CYS A 151 -1.72 7.61 -13.76
CA CYS A 151 -0.57 8.38 -14.23
C CYS A 151 0.75 8.02 -13.51
N THR A 152 0.69 7.70 -12.21
CA THR A 152 1.87 7.37 -11.41
C THR A 152 2.41 5.98 -11.77
N HIS A 153 1.52 5.10 -12.25
CA HIS A 153 1.76 3.67 -12.39
C HIS A 153 1.67 3.14 -13.84
N ASP A 154 1.47 4.01 -14.84
CA ASP A 154 1.35 3.64 -16.26
C ASP A 154 2.56 2.85 -16.80
N ASP A 155 3.76 3.11 -16.30
CA ASP A 155 5.01 2.50 -16.80
C ASP A 155 5.31 1.10 -16.21
N MET A 156 4.36 0.48 -15.52
CA MET A 156 4.60 -0.79 -14.84
C MET A 156 4.56 -1.97 -15.81
N GLU A 157 5.71 -2.60 -16.04
CA GLU A 157 5.76 -3.96 -16.58
C GLU A 157 5.02 -4.89 -15.62
N VAL A 158 3.81 -5.29 -16.03
CA VAL A 158 2.99 -6.24 -15.31
C VAL A 158 3.68 -7.60 -15.35
N ILE A 159 3.92 -8.21 -14.19
CA ILE A 159 4.38 -9.61 -14.12
C ILE A 159 3.44 -10.46 -14.99
N PRO A 160 3.95 -11.24 -15.96
CA PRO A 160 3.11 -12.10 -16.79
C PRO A 160 2.20 -12.96 -15.92
N GLY A 161 0.88 -12.85 -16.11
CA GLY A 161 -0.13 -13.62 -15.37
C GLY A 161 -0.90 -12.89 -14.28
N ARG A 162 -0.56 -11.64 -13.92
CA ARG A 162 -1.43 -10.78 -13.09
C ARG A 162 -2.15 -9.73 -13.94
N LYS A 163 -3.43 -9.46 -13.70
CA LYS A 163 -4.14 -8.36 -14.38
C LYS A 163 -3.62 -7.00 -13.88
N LYS A 164 -3.70 -5.99 -14.76
CA LYS A 164 -3.21 -4.59 -14.58
C LYS A 164 -3.58 -3.91 -13.24
N ARG A 165 -4.61 -4.36 -12.52
CA ARG A 165 -5.05 -3.80 -11.23
C ARG A 165 -4.37 -4.42 -10.00
N SER A 166 -3.17 -4.99 -10.14
CA SER A 166 -2.38 -5.33 -8.96
C SER A 166 -2.10 -4.01 -8.23
N PRO A 167 -2.39 -3.86 -6.92
CA PRO A 167 -2.13 -2.62 -6.22
C PRO A 167 -0.66 -2.28 -6.43
N ALA A 168 -0.44 -1.14 -7.07
CA ALA A 168 0.82 -0.67 -7.61
C ALA A 168 1.77 -0.24 -6.49
N THR A 169 2.06 -1.19 -5.61
CA THR A 169 2.89 -0.96 -4.43
C THR A 169 4.34 -1.23 -4.82
N CYS A 170 5.27 -0.55 -4.15
CA CYS A 170 6.70 -0.79 -4.34
C CYS A 170 7.07 -2.27 -4.20
N ALA A 171 6.42 -2.99 -3.29
CA ALA A 171 6.60 -4.44 -3.14
C ALA A 171 6.29 -5.22 -4.43
N PHE A 172 5.18 -4.89 -5.12
CA PHE A 172 4.83 -5.51 -6.39
C PHE A 172 5.87 -5.22 -7.48
N LYS A 173 6.29 -3.95 -7.61
CA LYS A 173 7.30 -3.53 -8.59
C LYS A 173 8.65 -4.21 -8.36
N LEU A 174 9.05 -4.35 -7.10
CA LEU A 174 10.30 -4.98 -6.68
C LEU A 174 10.20 -6.51 -6.60
N LYS A 175 9.04 -7.10 -6.91
CA LYS A 175 8.78 -8.55 -6.85
C LYS A 175 9.13 -9.16 -5.48
N CYS A 176 8.82 -8.44 -4.41
CA CYS A 176 9.04 -8.83 -3.03
C CYS A 176 7.75 -8.69 -2.21
N ALA A 177 7.76 -9.13 -0.95
CA ALA A 177 6.64 -8.96 -0.02
C ALA A 177 7.02 -8.16 1.23
N LEU A 178 6.04 -7.43 1.76
CA LEU A 178 6.13 -6.88 3.11
C LEU A 178 5.65 -7.93 4.11
N ALA A 179 6.31 -8.01 5.27
CA ALA A 179 5.81 -8.76 6.41
C ALA A 179 4.49 -8.16 6.90
N PRO A 180 3.57 -8.99 7.42
CA PRO A 180 2.31 -8.50 7.97
C PRO A 180 2.56 -7.55 9.14
N PRO A 181 1.67 -6.56 9.37
CA PRO A 181 1.79 -5.65 10.49
C PRO A 181 1.74 -6.43 11.80
N SER A 182 2.74 -6.21 12.65
CA SER A 182 2.83 -6.85 13.96
C SER A 182 2.19 -5.98 15.05
N ASP A 183 2.01 -6.52 16.25
CA ASP A 183 1.54 -5.75 17.40
C ASP A 183 2.48 -4.58 17.74
N SER A 184 3.80 -4.75 17.55
CA SER A 184 4.76 -3.66 17.73
C SER A 184 4.57 -2.57 16.67
N THR A 185 4.22 -2.95 15.43
CA THR A 185 3.87 -1.99 14.38
C THR A 185 2.65 -1.17 14.76
N GLN A 186 1.56 -1.82 15.18
CA GLN A 186 0.33 -1.11 15.59
C GLN A 186 0.56 -0.22 16.83
N SER A 187 1.36 -0.70 17.79
CA SER A 187 1.75 0.08 18.98
C SER A 187 2.55 1.32 18.58
N ALA A 188 3.52 1.19 17.68
CA ALA A 188 4.33 2.31 17.20
C ALA A 188 3.46 3.39 16.53
N TYR A 189 2.50 3.00 15.69
CA TYR A 189 1.54 3.95 15.11
C TYR A 189 0.71 4.66 16.17
N THR A 190 0.16 3.91 17.13
CA THR A 190 -0.67 4.47 18.21
C THR A 190 0.12 5.45 19.08
N GLU A 191 1.38 5.13 19.40
CA GLU A 191 2.27 6.03 20.13
C GLU A 191 2.61 7.28 19.33
N CYS A 192 2.93 7.13 18.05
CA CYS A 192 3.25 8.25 17.17
C CYS A 192 2.08 9.21 16.96
N GLN A 193 0.86 8.69 16.85
CA GLN A 193 -0.35 9.52 16.82
C GLN A 193 -0.46 10.36 18.09
N LYS A 194 -0.21 9.77 19.27
CA LYS A 194 -0.23 10.50 20.55
C LYS A 194 0.90 11.53 20.66
N GLU A 195 2.13 11.16 20.31
CA GLU A 195 3.30 12.06 20.37
C GLU A 195 3.16 13.28 19.46
N LEU A 196 2.58 13.08 18.27
CA LEU A 196 2.35 14.15 17.30
C LEU A 196 1.03 14.90 17.52
N GLY A 197 0.21 14.48 18.50
CA GLY A 197 -1.12 15.06 18.73
C GLY A 197 -2.07 14.86 17.56
N TYR A 198 -1.85 13.83 16.74
CA TYR A 198 -2.69 13.50 15.60
C TYR A 198 -3.84 12.58 16.05
N ASP A 199 -5.07 13.06 15.84
CA ASP A 199 -6.29 12.29 16.03
C ASP A 199 -6.90 12.03 14.65
N PRO A 200 -7.03 10.75 14.20
CA PRO A 200 -7.60 10.42 12.91
C PRO A 200 -9.03 10.94 12.69
N VAL A 201 -9.86 10.98 13.75
CA VAL A 201 -11.24 11.47 13.67
C VAL A 201 -11.25 12.97 13.43
N LYS A 202 -10.41 13.69 14.18
CA LYS A 202 -10.24 15.13 14.00
C LYS A 202 -9.61 15.45 12.64
N GLY A 203 -8.60 14.70 12.22
CA GLY A 203 -7.95 14.83 10.91
C GLY A 203 -8.96 14.70 9.78
N ALA A 204 -9.80 13.66 9.80
CA ALA A 204 -10.86 13.48 8.82
C ALA A 204 -11.87 14.65 8.82
N ALA A 205 -12.25 15.15 10.00
CA ALA A 205 -13.15 16.30 10.11
C ALA A 205 -12.53 17.59 9.57
N ASP A 206 -11.25 17.84 9.86
CA ASP A 206 -10.51 19.02 9.40
C ASP A 206 -10.27 18.96 7.88
N SER A 207 -9.90 17.80 7.33
CA SER A 207 -9.79 17.57 5.89
C SER A 207 -11.12 17.77 5.17
N CYS A 208 -12.23 17.30 5.74
CA CYS A 208 -13.57 17.56 5.18
C CYS A 208 -13.93 19.04 5.20
N LYS A 209 -13.69 19.75 6.33
CA LYS A 209 -13.93 21.20 6.43
C LYS A 209 -13.09 21.98 5.41
N CYS A 210 -11.84 21.56 5.20
CA CYS A 210 -10.96 22.14 4.20
C CYS A 210 -11.56 21.99 2.80
N LEU A 211 -11.94 20.78 2.41
CA LEU A 211 -12.57 20.50 1.11
C LEU A 211 -13.87 21.29 0.91
N LYS A 212 -14.71 21.36 1.95
CA LYS A 212 -15.94 22.18 1.92
C LYS A 212 -15.63 23.66 1.72
N SER A 213 -14.59 24.19 2.37
CA SER A 213 -14.14 25.59 2.17
C SER A 213 -13.55 25.84 0.79
N ALA A 214 -13.07 24.79 0.12
CA ALA A 214 -12.62 24.82 -1.27
C ALA A 214 -13.78 24.76 -2.28
N GLY A 215 -15.03 24.63 -1.83
CA GLY A 215 -16.22 24.59 -2.67
C GLY A 215 -16.82 23.21 -2.89
N VAL A 216 -16.16 22.15 -2.37
CA VAL A 216 -16.65 20.77 -2.54
C VAL A 216 -17.96 20.60 -1.78
N ASN A 217 -19.04 20.27 -2.49
CA ASN A 217 -20.34 20.06 -1.89
C ASN A 217 -20.39 18.69 -1.18
N MET A 218 -20.13 18.70 0.14
CA MET A 218 -20.18 17.50 0.96
C MET A 218 -20.62 17.78 2.39
N THR A 219 -21.14 16.73 3.05
CA THR A 219 -21.52 16.75 4.46
C THR A 219 -20.35 16.26 5.29
N CYS A 220 -19.87 17.09 6.22
CA CYS A 220 -18.81 16.69 7.13
C CYS A 220 -19.40 16.13 8.42
N PRO A 221 -18.82 15.06 8.98
CA PRO A 221 -19.14 14.66 10.34
C PRO A 221 -18.80 15.80 11.31
N ASN A 222 -19.65 15.97 12.33
CA ASN A 222 -19.45 16.96 13.39
C ASN A 222 -18.31 16.55 14.33
#